data_AF-A0A965VXS0-F1
#
_entry.id   AF-A0A965VXS0-F1
#
_cell.length_a   1.000
_cell.length_b   1.000
_cell.length_c   1.000
_cell.angle_alpha   90.00
_cell.angle_beta   90.00
_cell.angle_gamma   90.00
#
_symmetry.space_group_name_H-M   'P 1'
#
loop_
_entity.id
_entity.type
_entity.pdbx_description
1 polymer ?
#
loop_
_entity_poly.entity_id
_entity_poly.type
_entity_poly.pdbx_seq_one_letter_code
_entity_poly.pdbx_strand_id
1 'polypeptide(L)'
;MSNQYVRDLSSNTKRGMQSKAEKGIKPGVPPIGYLNDRLEKVIISDPDRFQLVRMLWDKMLTGTYSVAQLVQVADKELHITTPIRGKKKTGGKPIAYSSLCAMFKNRFYTGKLPFKGDLLPGKHEAMITEEEFERVQEIIDPLHTTRPKDKTYNFQLRNLFRCGECGFAITAEQKRKTIKSTGEIKEYVYYHCTGKNKSIKCSQPKLHVNEDVLIEQIKEKLSKFTIDPDFYKLAIEALAQEEDVVVAQDQTRTQARERAIAQKEQSIVNLRRMRYNGEADDDSWYFAEMQTLEDELEGLQKQRNNAEYKARNWRAKADEVFTFARYAKEDFDSDDLEKKRSVIVKLGEVLTIMDRTIQFTPNKYFIPLEEMNEMQKLTPEMVRTDSQQREIGPKNELILSWLRELDSNQRPRS
;
A
#
# COMPACT_ATOMS: atom_id res chain seq x y z
N MET A 1 13.18 53.59 -1.22
CA MET A 1 13.70 53.24 -2.56
C MET A 1 14.59 51.98 -2.58
N SER A 2 15.44 51.70 -1.57
CA SER A 2 16.31 50.50 -1.54
C SER A 2 15.56 49.15 -1.61
N ASN A 3 14.39 49.02 -0.96
CA ASN A 3 13.60 47.78 -1.00
C ASN A 3 12.94 47.46 -2.35
N GLN A 4 12.68 48.48 -3.18
CA GLN A 4 12.03 48.27 -4.48
C GLN A 4 13.00 47.64 -5.47
N TYR A 5 14.24 48.13 -5.52
CA TYR A 5 15.31 47.56 -6.35
C TYR A 5 15.58 46.08 -6.04
N VAL A 6 15.60 45.70 -4.75
CA VAL A 6 15.79 44.30 -4.33
C VAL A 6 14.60 43.42 -4.76
N ARG A 7 13.37 43.94 -4.66
CA ARG A 7 12.16 43.24 -5.12
C ARG A 7 12.14 43.07 -6.64
N ASP A 8 12.51 44.10 -7.38
CA ASP A 8 12.56 44.07 -8.84
C ASP A 8 13.66 43.11 -9.34
N LEU A 9 14.83 43.11 -8.70
CA LEU A 9 15.91 42.16 -8.99
C LEU A 9 15.48 40.71 -8.73
N SER A 10 14.77 40.46 -7.62
CA SER A 10 14.21 39.14 -7.32
C SER A 10 13.18 38.71 -8.38
N SER A 11 12.29 39.63 -8.77
CA SER A 11 11.27 39.40 -9.80
C SER A 11 11.90 39.05 -11.15
N ASN A 12 12.89 39.83 -11.58
CA ASN A 12 13.62 39.61 -12.83
C ASN A 12 14.40 38.29 -12.83
N THR A 13 15.02 37.93 -11.70
CA THR A 13 15.72 36.64 -11.55
C THR A 13 14.72 35.47 -11.66
N LYS A 14 13.58 35.56 -10.99
CA LYS A 14 12.52 34.53 -11.06
C LYS A 14 11.98 34.38 -12.48
N ARG A 15 11.75 35.51 -13.17
CA ARG A 15 11.30 35.53 -14.57
C ARG A 15 12.33 34.87 -15.50
N GLY A 16 13.62 35.16 -15.31
CA GLY A 16 14.70 34.54 -16.08
C GLY A 16 14.82 33.03 -15.84
N MET A 17 14.66 32.57 -14.59
CA MET A 17 14.63 31.14 -14.28
C MET A 17 13.43 30.44 -14.90
N GLN A 18 12.25 31.08 -14.85
CA GLN A 18 11.04 30.53 -15.42
C GLN A 18 11.12 30.43 -16.96
N SER A 19 11.59 31.48 -17.64
CA SER A 19 11.79 31.44 -19.09
C SER A 19 12.77 30.34 -19.54
N LYS A 20 13.80 30.04 -18.73
CA LYS A 20 14.68 28.89 -19.00
C LYS A 20 13.98 27.55 -18.85
N ALA A 21 13.19 27.39 -17.80
CA ALA A 21 12.44 26.16 -17.55
C ALA A 21 11.39 25.90 -18.64
N GLU A 22 10.67 26.94 -19.09
CA GLU A 22 9.73 26.87 -20.22
C GLU A 22 10.41 26.46 -21.52
N LYS A 23 11.67 26.83 -21.72
CA LYS A 23 12.50 26.37 -22.85
C LYS A 23 13.05 24.96 -22.68
N GLY A 24 12.69 24.25 -21.61
CA GLY A 24 13.16 22.89 -21.30
C GLY A 24 14.59 22.83 -20.76
N ILE A 25 15.17 23.95 -20.32
CA ILE A 25 16.54 24.03 -19.81
C ILE A 25 16.49 24.24 -18.30
N LYS A 26 17.10 23.33 -17.53
CA LYS A 26 17.13 23.42 -16.07
C LYS A 26 17.82 24.70 -15.59
N PRO A 27 17.15 25.54 -14.79
CA PRO A 27 17.82 26.65 -14.13
C PRO A 27 18.78 26.15 -13.04
N GLY A 28 19.99 26.70 -13.01
CA GLY A 28 20.97 26.40 -11.99
C GLY A 28 21.82 25.17 -12.33
N VAL A 29 22.08 24.35 -11.33
CA VAL A 29 23.07 23.27 -11.41
C VAL A 29 22.37 21.95 -11.76
N PRO A 30 22.86 21.20 -12.78
CA PRO A 30 22.24 19.95 -13.16
C PRO A 30 22.63 18.80 -12.21
N PRO A 31 21.79 17.75 -12.14
CA PRO A 31 22.08 16.52 -11.39
C PRO A 31 23.39 15.85 -11.83
N ILE A 32 23.87 14.89 -11.03
CA ILE A 32 25.08 14.13 -11.37
C ILE A 32 24.85 13.30 -12.64
N GLY A 33 25.89 13.16 -13.46
CA GLY A 33 25.78 12.60 -14.82
C GLY A 33 25.54 13.66 -15.89
N TYR A 34 25.31 14.93 -15.52
CA TYR A 34 25.11 16.03 -16.46
C TYR A 34 25.95 17.26 -16.11
N LEU A 35 26.31 18.04 -17.14
CA LEU A 35 27.07 19.28 -17.03
C LEU A 35 26.36 20.43 -17.75
N ASN A 36 26.58 21.65 -17.27
CA ASN A 36 26.18 22.85 -17.99
C ASN A 36 27.28 23.20 -18.98
N ASP A 37 26.94 23.23 -20.26
CA ASP A 37 27.82 23.85 -21.25
C ASP A 37 27.81 25.37 -21.06
N ARG A 38 29.00 25.97 -20.99
CA ARG A 38 29.17 27.41 -20.78
C ARG A 38 28.97 28.20 -22.07
N LEU A 39 29.17 27.58 -23.22
CA LEU A 39 29.06 28.22 -24.53
C LEU A 39 27.59 28.28 -24.95
N GLU A 40 26.97 27.12 -25.14
CA GLU A 40 25.59 27.02 -25.63
C GLU A 40 24.55 27.22 -24.53
N LYS A 41 24.97 27.26 -23.25
CA LYS A 41 24.09 27.39 -22.07
C LYS A 41 23.01 26.30 -22.00
N VAL A 42 23.30 25.13 -22.56
CA VAL A 42 22.48 23.92 -22.52
C VAL A 42 23.05 22.91 -21.52
N ILE A 43 22.29 21.85 -21.27
CA ILE A 43 22.72 20.74 -20.41
C ILE A 43 23.14 19.59 -21.31
N ILE A 44 24.38 19.13 -21.11
CA ILE A 44 24.97 18.00 -21.84
C ILE A 44 25.21 16.84 -20.88
N SER A 45 25.29 15.63 -21.42
CA SER A 45 25.73 14.44 -20.70
C SER A 45 27.19 14.61 -20.27
N ASP A 46 27.50 14.23 -19.03
CA ASP A 46 28.86 14.28 -18.47
C ASP A 46 29.67 13.08 -19.01
N PRO A 47 30.68 13.28 -19.86
CA PRO A 47 31.39 12.17 -20.52
C PRO A 47 32.04 11.21 -19.52
N ASP A 48 32.44 11.69 -18.34
CA ASP A 48 33.11 10.86 -17.34
C ASP A 48 32.11 10.07 -16.48
N ARG A 49 30.93 10.65 -16.23
CA ARG A 49 30.01 10.18 -15.18
C ARG A 49 28.69 9.66 -15.70
N PHE A 50 28.27 10.03 -16.89
CA PHE A 50 26.96 9.68 -17.42
C PHE A 50 26.77 8.15 -17.45
N GLN A 51 27.74 7.43 -18.03
CA GLN A 51 27.69 5.97 -18.09
C GLN A 51 27.80 5.32 -16.71
N LEU A 52 28.64 5.85 -15.81
CA LEU A 52 28.80 5.32 -14.45
C LEU A 52 27.52 5.49 -13.62
N VAL A 53 26.82 6.61 -13.80
CA VAL A 53 25.53 6.86 -13.15
C VAL A 53 24.45 5.95 -13.76
N ARG A 54 24.47 5.70 -15.08
CA ARG A 54 23.59 4.71 -15.71
C ARG A 54 23.79 3.31 -15.13
N MET A 55 25.04 2.89 -14.91
CA MET A 55 25.33 1.60 -14.26
C MET A 55 24.77 1.50 -12.84
N LEU A 56 24.72 2.61 -12.08
CA LEU A 56 24.06 2.64 -10.78
C LEU A 56 22.53 2.48 -10.89
N TRP A 57 21.92 3.10 -11.91
CA TRP A 57 20.50 2.89 -12.23
C TRP A 57 20.23 1.43 -12.60
N ASP A 58 21.08 0.83 -13.44
CA ASP A 58 20.96 -0.59 -13.82
C ASP A 58 21.04 -1.51 -12.61
N LYS A 59 22.01 -1.28 -11.71
CA LYS A 59 22.14 -2.05 -10.47
C LYS A 59 20.92 -1.86 -9.56
N MET A 60 20.36 -0.66 -9.46
CA MET A 60 19.14 -0.42 -8.70
C MET A 60 17.92 -1.11 -9.32
N LEU A 61 17.81 -1.12 -10.65
CA LEU A 61 16.75 -1.78 -11.42
C LEU A 61 16.70 -3.30 -11.23
N THR A 62 17.84 -3.93 -10.91
CA THR A 62 17.87 -5.36 -10.54
C THR A 62 17.07 -5.68 -9.28
N GLY A 63 16.83 -4.69 -8.41
CA GLY A 63 16.14 -4.87 -7.12
C GLY A 63 16.95 -5.60 -6.05
N THR A 64 18.18 -6.04 -6.35
CA THR A 64 19.05 -6.80 -5.42
C THR A 64 19.88 -5.92 -4.50
N TYR A 65 20.13 -4.67 -4.90
CA TYR A 65 20.96 -3.73 -4.17
C TYR A 65 20.12 -2.70 -3.43
N SER A 66 20.47 -2.44 -2.17
CA SER A 66 19.98 -1.28 -1.43
C SER A 66 20.75 -0.02 -1.80
N VAL A 67 20.15 1.16 -1.61
CA VAL A 67 20.83 2.45 -1.84
C VAL A 67 22.11 2.57 -0.99
N ALA A 68 22.15 1.98 0.20
CA ALA A 68 23.33 1.96 1.07
C ALA A 68 24.48 1.13 0.50
N GLN A 69 24.17 -0.04 -0.09
CA GLN A 69 25.15 -0.85 -0.81
C GLN A 69 25.64 -0.12 -2.06
N LEU A 70 24.75 0.58 -2.78
CA LEU A 70 25.12 1.36 -3.96
C LEU A 70 26.07 2.53 -3.63
N VAL A 71 26.05 3.08 -2.41
CA VAL A 71 27.08 4.04 -1.97
C VAL A 71 28.46 3.38 -1.98
N GLN A 72 28.56 2.16 -1.47
CA GLN A 72 29.83 1.43 -1.42
C GLN A 72 30.30 1.05 -2.82
N VAL A 73 29.39 0.61 -3.70
CA VAL A 73 29.68 0.32 -5.11
C VAL A 73 30.15 1.58 -5.83
N ALA A 74 29.45 2.71 -5.64
CA ALA A 74 29.82 3.98 -6.26
C ALA A 74 31.23 4.45 -5.84
N ASP A 75 31.61 4.24 -4.58
CA ASP A 75 32.90 4.68 -4.05
C ASP A 75 34.04 3.69 -4.34
N LYS A 76 33.83 2.40 -4.09
CA LYS A 76 34.87 1.36 -4.15
C LYS A 76 35.05 0.72 -5.52
N GLU A 77 33.97 0.53 -6.28
CA GLU A 77 34.03 -0.16 -7.58
C GLU A 77 34.07 0.83 -8.74
N LEU A 78 33.22 1.85 -8.70
CA LEU A 78 33.04 2.79 -9.80
C LEU A 78 33.80 4.11 -9.61
N HIS A 79 34.35 4.35 -8.41
CA HIS A 79 35.10 5.57 -8.04
C HIS A 79 34.43 6.88 -8.47
N ILE A 80 33.09 6.94 -8.38
CA ILE A 80 32.33 8.08 -8.86
C ILE A 80 32.48 9.24 -7.89
N THR A 81 32.99 10.35 -8.39
CA THR A 81 33.14 11.58 -7.63
C THR A 81 32.19 12.66 -8.12
N THR A 82 31.77 13.53 -7.20
CA THR A 82 31.00 14.73 -7.55
C THR A 82 31.82 15.66 -8.45
N PRO A 83 31.21 16.30 -9.47
CA PRO A 83 31.94 17.19 -10.36
C PRO A 83 32.50 18.40 -9.59
N ILE A 84 33.75 18.75 -9.88
CA ILE A 84 34.41 19.92 -9.28
C ILE A 84 33.84 21.18 -9.92
N ARG A 85 33.25 22.05 -9.11
CA ARG A 85 32.50 23.23 -9.56
C ARG A 85 33.00 24.51 -8.86
N GLY A 86 32.99 25.61 -9.62
CA GLY A 86 33.27 26.97 -9.13
C GLY A 86 34.74 27.29 -8.83
N LYS A 87 35.01 28.58 -8.57
CA LYS A 87 36.37 29.08 -8.24
C LYS A 87 36.91 28.52 -6.92
N LYS A 88 36.03 28.15 -5.98
CA LYS A 88 36.36 27.56 -4.68
C LYS A 88 36.59 26.04 -4.71
N LYS A 89 36.68 25.43 -5.91
CA LYS A 89 36.88 23.97 -6.15
C LYS A 89 36.00 23.09 -5.25
N THR A 90 34.70 23.36 -5.23
CA THR A 90 33.76 22.57 -4.42
C THR A 90 33.34 21.33 -5.22
N GLY A 91 33.47 20.13 -4.66
CA GLY A 91 33.23 18.86 -5.35
C GLY A 91 34.43 17.92 -5.23
N GLY A 92 34.51 16.91 -6.10
CA GLY A 92 35.60 15.92 -6.10
C GLY A 92 35.53 14.90 -4.96
N LYS A 93 34.41 14.87 -4.23
CA LYS A 93 34.17 13.93 -3.13
C LYS A 93 33.32 12.75 -3.59
N PRO A 94 33.44 11.58 -2.94
CA PRO A 94 32.52 10.45 -3.14
C PRO A 94 31.06 10.86 -2.96
N ILE A 95 30.17 10.19 -3.67
CA ILE A 95 28.73 10.47 -3.59
C ILE A 95 28.19 10.03 -2.22
N ALA A 96 27.51 10.94 -1.52
CA ALA A 96 26.88 10.63 -0.25
C ALA A 96 25.56 9.85 -0.44
N TYR A 97 25.17 9.08 0.58
CA TYR A 97 23.89 8.34 0.62
C TYR A 97 22.67 9.22 0.29
N SER A 98 22.58 10.41 0.89
CA SER A 98 21.48 11.34 0.65
C SER A 98 21.41 11.82 -0.81
N SER A 99 22.56 11.96 -1.46
CA SER A 99 22.65 12.33 -2.88
C SER A 99 22.15 11.21 -3.79
N LEU A 100 22.48 9.95 -3.49
CA LEU A 100 21.94 8.79 -4.22
C LEU A 100 20.43 8.64 -4.01
N CYS A 101 19.93 8.79 -2.78
CA CYS A 101 18.48 8.78 -2.54
C CYS A 101 17.75 9.88 -3.33
N ALA A 102 18.32 11.08 -3.40
CA ALA A 102 17.75 12.17 -4.19
C ALA A 102 17.83 11.90 -5.69
N MET A 103 18.91 11.26 -6.15
CA MET A 103 19.11 10.86 -7.55
C MET A 103 17.99 9.92 -8.01
N PHE A 104 17.76 8.83 -7.29
CA PHE A 104 16.76 7.83 -7.67
C PHE A 104 15.31 8.33 -7.61
N LYS A 105 15.04 9.45 -6.94
CA LYS A 105 13.70 10.07 -6.88
C LYS A 105 13.50 11.18 -7.90
N ASN A 106 14.54 11.54 -8.66
CA ASN A 106 14.51 12.70 -9.52
C ASN A 106 14.09 12.33 -10.95
N ARG A 107 12.87 12.72 -11.35
CA ARG A 107 12.37 12.55 -12.72
C ARG A 107 13.19 13.29 -13.79
N PHE A 108 14.19 14.08 -13.41
CA PHE A 108 15.13 14.67 -14.37
C PHE A 108 15.80 13.61 -15.25
N TYR A 109 16.10 12.42 -14.72
CA TYR A 109 16.77 11.37 -15.47
C TYR A 109 15.89 10.77 -16.59
N THR A 110 14.57 10.99 -16.59
CA THR A 110 13.65 10.52 -17.65
C THR A 110 13.51 11.50 -18.83
N GLY A 111 14.31 12.57 -18.86
CA GLY A 111 14.18 13.64 -19.87
C GLY A 111 13.14 14.71 -19.51
N LYS A 112 12.42 14.57 -18.39
CA LYS A 112 11.50 15.60 -17.88
C LYS A 112 12.25 16.62 -17.00
N LEU A 113 11.68 17.80 -16.82
CA LEU A 113 12.25 18.88 -16.00
C LEU A 113 11.30 19.23 -14.85
N PRO A 114 11.59 18.81 -13.60
CA PRO A 114 10.82 19.24 -12.45
C PRO A 114 11.14 20.72 -12.12
N PHE A 115 10.13 21.59 -12.21
CA PHE A 115 10.23 23.02 -11.91
C PHE A 115 8.97 23.53 -11.20
N LYS A 116 9.13 24.08 -9.99
CA LYS A 116 8.03 24.65 -9.16
C LYS A 116 6.83 23.72 -8.89
N GLY A 117 7.00 22.41 -9.00
CA GLY A 117 5.93 21.43 -8.81
C GLY A 117 5.42 20.84 -10.13
N ASP A 118 5.69 21.49 -11.25
CA ASP A 118 5.34 21.02 -12.58
C ASP A 118 6.46 20.18 -13.20
N LEU A 119 6.07 19.27 -14.10
CA LEU A 119 6.96 18.44 -14.90
C LEU A 119 6.91 18.91 -16.36
N LEU A 120 7.90 19.70 -16.75
CA LEU A 120 8.02 20.24 -18.11
C LEU A 120 8.85 19.28 -19.00
N PRO A 121 8.68 19.30 -20.34
CA PRO A 121 9.57 18.56 -21.23
C PRO A 121 10.99 19.17 -21.19
N GLY A 122 12.00 18.35 -20.88
CA GLY A 122 13.40 18.75 -20.88
C GLY A 122 14.04 18.57 -22.26
N LYS A 123 15.08 19.37 -22.54
CA LYS A 123 15.89 19.26 -23.79
C LYS A 123 17.16 18.40 -23.63
N HIS A 124 17.46 17.96 -22.43
CA HIS A 124 18.63 17.14 -22.15
C HIS A 124 18.40 15.68 -22.51
N GLU A 125 19.48 14.95 -22.73
CA GLU A 125 19.46 13.51 -23.01
C GLU A 125 18.87 12.73 -21.82
N ALA A 126 17.85 11.91 -22.07
CA ALA A 126 17.28 11.04 -21.04
C ALA A 126 18.23 9.87 -20.76
N MET A 127 18.49 9.59 -19.48
CA MET A 127 19.35 8.49 -19.06
C MET A 127 18.57 7.19 -18.85
N ILE A 128 17.31 7.31 -18.43
CA ILE A 128 16.39 6.19 -18.13
C ILE A 128 15.04 6.45 -18.80
N THR A 129 14.25 5.40 -19.01
CA THR A 129 12.85 5.54 -19.46
C THR A 129 11.92 5.86 -18.28
N GLU A 130 10.69 6.29 -18.59
CA GLU A 130 9.68 6.52 -17.54
C GLU A 130 9.32 5.20 -16.82
N GLU A 131 9.26 4.09 -17.55
CA GLU A 131 8.98 2.75 -17.04
C GLU A 131 10.07 2.28 -16.07
N GLU A 132 11.35 2.51 -16.41
CA GLU A 132 12.47 2.21 -15.52
C GLU A 132 12.41 3.05 -14.24
N PHE A 133 12.04 4.32 -14.36
CA PHE A 133 11.90 5.20 -13.20
C PHE A 133 10.80 4.73 -12.26
N GLU A 134 9.64 4.34 -12.80
CA GLU A 134 8.51 3.81 -12.04
C GLU A 134 8.89 2.52 -11.31
N ARG A 135 9.54 1.58 -12.00
CA ARG A 135 10.06 0.35 -11.39
C ARG A 135 11.03 0.64 -10.23
N VAL A 136 11.89 1.65 -10.37
CA VAL A 136 12.78 2.05 -9.27
C VAL A 136 12.02 2.68 -8.12
N GLN A 137 10.94 3.44 -8.38
CA GLN A 137 10.09 3.94 -7.29
C GLN A 137 9.42 2.80 -6.54
N GLU A 138 8.92 1.77 -7.23
CA GLU A 138 8.35 0.58 -6.60
C GLU A 138 9.36 -0.11 -5.68
N ILE A 139 10.63 -0.23 -6.11
CA ILE A 139 11.68 -0.85 -5.29
C ILE A 139 12.01 0.01 -4.06
N ILE A 140 12.03 1.34 -4.21
CA ILE A 140 12.44 2.28 -3.15
C ILE A 140 11.28 2.70 -2.23
N ASP A 141 10.03 2.49 -2.63
CA ASP A 141 8.85 2.85 -1.84
C ASP A 141 8.89 2.07 -0.51
N PRO A 142 8.92 2.74 0.65
CA PRO A 142 8.90 2.07 1.95
C PRO A 142 7.70 1.15 2.19
N LEU A 143 6.63 1.23 1.38
CA LEU A 143 5.53 0.27 1.37
C LEU A 143 5.92 -1.09 0.74
N HIS A 144 6.91 -1.10 -0.16
CA HIS A 144 7.42 -2.27 -0.88
C HIS A 144 8.86 -2.66 -0.51
N THR A 145 9.65 -1.77 0.09
CA THR A 145 11.00 -2.09 0.57
C THR A 145 10.95 -2.73 1.96
N THR A 146 11.05 -4.06 2.03
CA THR A 146 11.50 -4.78 3.23
C THR A 146 12.96 -4.41 3.50
N ARG A 147 13.15 -3.30 4.22
CA ARG A 147 14.44 -2.75 4.66
C ARG A 147 15.37 -3.86 5.19
N PRO A 148 16.48 -4.20 4.51
CA PRO A 148 17.51 -5.06 5.09
C PRO A 148 18.25 -4.21 6.14
N LYS A 149 18.10 -4.57 7.42
CA LYS A 149 18.95 -4.03 8.47
C LYS A 149 20.14 -4.98 8.57
N ASP A 150 21.36 -4.47 8.50
CA ASP A 150 22.63 -5.23 8.52
C ASP A 150 22.90 -6.09 9.78
N LYS A 151 21.87 -6.37 10.58
CA LYS A 151 21.69 -7.60 11.37
C LYS A 151 20.20 -7.89 11.36
N THR A 152 19.72 -8.71 10.44
CA THR A 152 18.31 -9.12 10.38
C THR A 152 18.04 -10.08 11.53
N TYR A 153 17.82 -9.54 12.72
CA TYR A 153 16.93 -10.20 13.66
C TYR A 153 15.54 -10.20 13.01
N ASN A 154 15.26 -11.24 12.22
CA ASN A 154 14.00 -11.49 11.55
C ASN A 154 13.01 -12.01 12.60
N PHE A 155 12.57 -11.10 13.47
CA PHE A 155 11.53 -11.36 14.44
C PHE A 155 10.19 -11.58 13.72
N GLN A 156 9.59 -12.76 13.90
CA GLN A 156 8.42 -13.22 13.17
C GLN A 156 7.25 -12.22 13.22
N LEU A 157 7.01 -11.61 14.40
CA LEU A 157 5.84 -10.75 14.65
C LEU A 157 6.15 -9.24 14.54
N ARG A 158 7.37 -8.88 14.12
CA ARG A 158 7.77 -7.46 14.06
C ARG A 158 6.96 -6.69 13.02
N ASN A 159 6.59 -5.46 13.37
CA ASN A 159 5.81 -4.52 12.55
C ASN A 159 4.39 -5.02 12.17
N LEU A 160 3.90 -6.11 12.76
CA LEU A 160 2.53 -6.58 12.54
C LEU A 160 1.55 -5.93 13.53
N PHE A 161 2.00 -5.73 14.77
CA PHE A 161 1.17 -5.23 15.86
C PHE A 161 1.43 -3.75 16.18
N ARG A 162 0.39 -3.06 16.63
CA ARG A 162 0.43 -1.72 17.20
C ARG A 162 0.11 -1.75 18.69
N CYS A 163 0.56 -0.74 19.42
CA CYS A 163 0.19 -0.57 20.82
C CYS A 163 -1.27 -0.12 20.91
N GLY A 164 -2.11 -0.83 21.69
CA GLY A 164 -3.51 -0.44 21.93
C GLY A 164 -3.67 0.90 22.66
N GLU A 165 -2.67 1.30 23.45
CA GLU A 165 -2.72 2.56 24.23
C GLU A 165 -2.23 3.77 23.43
N CYS A 166 -1.14 3.65 22.67
CA CYS A 166 -0.51 4.81 22.00
C CYS A 166 -0.46 4.74 20.48
N GLY A 167 -0.93 3.65 19.86
CA GLY A 167 -1.02 3.47 18.40
C GLY A 167 0.32 3.26 17.66
N PHE A 168 1.46 3.36 18.35
CA PHE A 168 2.78 3.14 17.75
C PHE A 168 3.10 1.66 17.56
N ALA A 169 4.04 1.37 16.67
CA ALA A 169 4.46 0.01 16.37
C ALA A 169 5.08 -0.70 17.58
N ILE A 170 4.82 -2.00 17.68
CA ILE A 170 5.48 -2.93 18.60
C ILE A 170 6.82 -3.37 18.00
N THR A 171 7.86 -3.39 18.82
CA THR A 171 9.20 -3.85 18.45
C THR A 171 9.60 -5.07 19.25
N ALA A 172 10.58 -5.82 18.75
CA ALA A 172 11.15 -6.97 19.44
C ALA A 172 12.58 -6.68 19.94
N GLU A 173 12.94 -7.35 21.03
CA GLU A 173 14.27 -7.38 21.65
C GLU A 173 14.62 -8.84 21.95
N GLN A 174 15.82 -9.27 21.57
CA GLN A 174 16.34 -10.61 21.89
C GLN A 174 17.21 -10.53 23.14
N LYS A 175 16.92 -11.37 24.14
CA LYS A 175 17.67 -11.47 25.39
C LYS A 175 18.31 -12.85 25.50
N ARG A 176 19.63 -12.88 25.67
CA ARG A 176 20.42 -14.09 25.89
C ARG A 176 20.61 -14.30 27.39
N LYS A 177 20.21 -15.47 27.90
CA LYS A 177 20.34 -15.83 29.32
C LYS A 177 21.08 -17.16 29.44
N THR A 178 22.13 -17.17 30.27
CA THR A 178 22.82 -18.40 30.64
C THR A 178 22.11 -19.03 31.83
N ILE A 179 21.68 -20.28 31.68
CA ILE A 179 21.11 -21.06 32.78
C ILE A 179 22.25 -21.44 33.73
N LYS A 180 22.20 -20.92 34.96
CA LYS A 180 23.26 -21.11 35.96
C LYS A 180 23.50 -22.58 36.34
N SER A 181 22.48 -23.44 36.23
CA SER A 181 22.55 -24.86 36.60
C SER A 181 23.16 -25.74 35.52
N THR A 182 22.98 -25.44 34.24
CA THR A 182 23.44 -26.28 33.12
C THR A 182 24.56 -25.63 32.30
N GLY A 183 24.83 -24.33 32.50
CA GLY A 183 25.76 -23.56 31.66
C GLY A 183 25.23 -23.29 30.25
N GLU A 184 24.04 -23.79 29.92
CA GLU A 184 23.41 -23.65 28.61
C GLU A 184 22.94 -22.22 28.39
N ILE A 185 23.10 -21.72 27.17
CA ILE A 185 22.71 -20.36 26.81
C ILE A 185 21.41 -20.41 26.03
N LYS A 186 20.32 -19.87 26.61
CA LYS A 186 19.01 -19.76 25.97
C LYS A 186 18.75 -18.34 25.51
N GLU A 187 18.07 -18.23 24.38
CA GLU A 187 17.70 -16.96 23.76
C GLU A 187 16.18 -16.81 23.82
N TYR A 188 15.72 -15.63 24.20
CA TYR A 188 14.30 -15.30 24.34
C TYR A 188 13.99 -14.04 23.55
N VAL A 189 12.90 -14.06 22.79
CA VAL A 189 12.42 -12.90 22.02
C VAL A 189 11.26 -12.25 22.77
N TYR A 190 11.38 -10.96 23.05
CA TYR A 190 10.36 -10.18 23.75
C TYR A 190 9.83 -9.04 22.89
N TYR A 191 8.51 -8.91 22.82
CA TYR A 191 7.83 -7.82 22.14
C TYR A 191 7.36 -6.75 23.15
N HIS A 192 7.51 -5.47 22.78
CA HIS A 192 7.12 -4.34 23.61
C HIS A 192 6.82 -3.08 22.78
N CYS A 193 6.07 -2.15 23.39
CA CYS A 193 5.79 -0.85 22.78
C CYS A 193 7.04 0.03 22.74
N THR A 194 7.27 0.74 21.63
CA THR A 194 8.41 1.65 21.51
C THR A 194 8.34 2.89 22.40
N GLY A 195 7.14 3.25 22.89
CA GLY A 195 6.95 4.42 23.77
C GLY A 195 7.31 5.76 23.13
N LYS A 196 7.44 5.82 21.80
CA LYS A 196 7.90 7.01 21.06
C LYS A 196 6.81 8.03 20.77
N ASN A 197 5.57 7.75 21.14
CA ASN A 197 4.49 8.73 21.00
C ASN A 197 4.73 9.88 21.99
N LYS A 198 4.99 11.08 21.47
CA LYS A 198 5.17 12.28 22.30
C LYS A 198 3.84 12.87 22.79
N SER A 199 2.73 12.52 22.15
CA SER A 199 1.41 13.05 22.45
C SER A 199 0.70 12.30 23.57
N ILE A 200 1.07 11.04 23.84
CA ILE A 200 0.40 10.15 24.80
C ILE A 200 1.46 9.52 25.73
N LYS A 201 1.27 9.62 27.04
CA LYS A 201 2.11 8.91 28.02
C LYS A 201 1.71 7.43 28.05
N CYS A 202 2.53 6.58 27.44
CA CYS A 202 2.26 5.15 27.29
C CYS A 202 2.88 4.34 28.45
N SER A 203 2.08 3.51 29.10
CA SER A 203 2.46 2.55 30.15
C SER A 203 2.97 1.22 29.59
N GLN A 204 2.55 0.86 28.37
CA GLN A 204 2.91 -0.40 27.69
C GLN A 204 4.41 -0.64 27.40
N PRO A 205 5.34 0.36 27.30
CA PRO A 205 6.75 0.08 27.00
C PRO A 205 7.47 -0.79 28.03
N LYS A 206 6.97 -0.81 29.28
CA LYS A 206 7.51 -1.64 30.38
C LYS A 206 6.99 -3.08 30.34
N LEU A 207 5.93 -3.34 29.57
CA LEU A 207 5.27 -4.64 29.50
C LEU A 207 5.84 -5.43 28.32
N HIS A 208 6.88 -6.22 28.61
CA HIS A 208 7.44 -7.16 27.64
C HIS A 208 6.61 -8.45 27.63
N VAL A 209 6.34 -8.98 26.43
CA VAL A 209 5.66 -10.26 26.20
C VAL A 209 6.59 -11.21 25.49
N ASN A 210 6.67 -12.47 25.94
CA ASN A 210 7.44 -13.50 25.23
C ASN A 210 6.75 -13.85 23.89
N GLU A 211 7.55 -14.11 22.85
CA GLU A 211 7.10 -14.57 21.54
C GLU A 211 6.21 -15.82 21.64
N ASP A 212 6.60 -16.82 22.43
CA ASP A 212 5.83 -18.06 22.60
C ASP A 212 4.39 -17.80 23.06
N VAL A 213 4.22 -16.86 24.00
CA VAL A 213 2.90 -16.49 24.54
C VAL A 213 2.04 -15.82 23.48
N LEU A 214 2.64 -14.98 22.63
CA LEU A 214 1.93 -14.34 21.52
C LEU A 214 1.55 -15.36 20.45
N ILE A 215 2.44 -16.33 20.16
CA ILE A 215 2.16 -17.41 19.20
C ILE A 215 0.97 -18.24 19.67
N GLU A 216 0.92 -18.64 20.94
CA GLU A 216 -0.20 -19.40 21.49
C GLU A 216 -1.52 -18.60 21.44
N GLN A 217 -1.48 -17.30 21.77
CA GLN A 217 -2.65 -16.43 21.61
C GLN A 217 -3.12 -16.36 20.15
N ILE A 218 -2.21 -16.28 19.18
CA ILE A 218 -2.56 -16.28 17.76
C ILE A 218 -3.20 -17.61 17.36
N LYS A 219 -2.65 -18.74 17.80
CA LYS A 219 -3.21 -20.07 17.53
C LYS A 219 -4.62 -20.24 18.11
N GLU A 220 -4.83 -19.77 19.33
CA GLU A 220 -6.16 -19.78 19.95
C GLU A 220 -7.16 -18.97 19.12
N LYS A 221 -6.77 -17.77 18.65
CA LYS A 221 -7.64 -16.96 17.80
C LYS A 221 -7.88 -17.60 16.43
N LEU A 222 -6.85 -18.15 15.77
CA LEU A 222 -6.99 -18.85 14.49
C LEU A 222 -7.93 -20.05 14.57
N SER A 223 -7.94 -20.76 15.71
CA SER A 223 -8.82 -21.91 15.93
C SER A 223 -10.30 -21.56 15.81
N LYS A 224 -10.67 -20.29 16.05
CA LYS A 224 -12.05 -19.83 15.91
C LYS A 224 -12.51 -19.67 14.47
N PHE A 225 -11.59 -19.48 13.52
CA PHE A 225 -11.90 -19.25 12.11
C PHE A 225 -11.55 -20.44 11.22
N THR A 226 -11.02 -21.51 11.81
CA THR A 226 -10.62 -22.69 11.05
C THR A 226 -11.87 -23.50 10.68
N ILE A 227 -11.93 -23.95 9.43
CA ILE A 227 -13.02 -24.79 8.91
C ILE A 227 -12.56 -26.22 8.66
N ASP A 228 -13.51 -27.15 8.77
CA ASP A 228 -13.30 -28.57 8.47
C ASP A 228 -13.10 -28.81 6.96
N PRO A 229 -12.26 -29.78 6.54
CA PRO A 229 -12.05 -30.10 5.12
C PRO A 229 -13.32 -30.45 4.34
N ASP A 230 -14.30 -31.09 4.98
CA ASP A 230 -15.55 -31.46 4.31
C ASP A 230 -16.45 -30.23 4.12
N PHE A 231 -16.42 -29.30 5.07
CA PHE A 231 -17.11 -28.01 4.92
C PHE A 231 -16.47 -27.15 3.81
N TYR A 232 -15.13 -27.15 3.70
CA TYR A 232 -14.43 -26.44 2.63
C TYR A 232 -14.88 -26.91 1.24
N LYS A 233 -14.99 -28.24 1.02
CA LYS A 233 -15.47 -28.78 -0.26
C LYS A 233 -16.90 -28.33 -0.57
N LEU A 234 -17.80 -28.44 0.41
CA LEU A 234 -19.19 -27.99 0.27
C LEU A 234 -19.29 -26.49 -0.03
N ALA A 235 -18.47 -25.67 0.61
CA ALA A 235 -18.44 -24.22 0.39
C ALA A 235 -18.00 -23.87 -1.04
N ILE A 236 -16.97 -24.52 -1.57
CA ILE A 236 -16.49 -24.30 -2.95
C ILE A 236 -17.53 -24.79 -3.97
N GLU A 237 -18.20 -25.92 -3.72
CA GLU A 237 -19.27 -26.43 -4.58
C GLU A 237 -20.50 -25.51 -4.59
N ALA A 238 -20.92 -25.01 -3.43
CA ALA A 238 -22.01 -24.04 -3.31
C ALA A 238 -21.68 -22.71 -4.01
N LEU A 239 -20.44 -22.22 -3.88
CA LEU A 239 -19.96 -21.04 -4.60
C LEU A 239 -20.03 -21.21 -6.12
N ALA A 240 -19.81 -22.43 -6.64
CA ALA A 240 -19.94 -22.72 -8.07
C ALA A 240 -21.40 -22.65 -8.55
N GLN A 241 -22.36 -23.07 -7.73
CA GLN A 241 -23.78 -23.08 -8.09
C GLN A 241 -24.44 -21.71 -7.98
N GLU A 242 -23.99 -20.84 -7.06
CA GLU A 242 -24.56 -19.50 -6.91
C GLU A 242 -24.07 -18.50 -7.99
N GLU A 243 -22.98 -18.78 -8.69
CA GLU A 243 -22.41 -17.86 -9.68
C GLU A 243 -23.42 -17.47 -10.76
N ASP A 244 -24.13 -18.45 -11.30
CA ASP A 244 -25.12 -18.23 -12.36
C ASP A 244 -26.32 -17.38 -11.87
N VAL A 245 -26.70 -17.54 -10.60
CA VAL A 245 -27.83 -16.82 -9.99
C VAL A 245 -27.44 -15.37 -9.68
N VAL A 246 -26.24 -15.15 -9.14
CA VAL A 246 -25.72 -13.82 -8.81
C VAL A 246 -25.50 -12.99 -10.08
N VAL A 247 -24.94 -13.60 -11.14
CA VAL A 247 -24.74 -12.94 -12.44
C VAL A 247 -26.08 -12.51 -13.05
N ALA A 248 -27.12 -13.35 -12.98
CA ALA A 248 -28.45 -13.00 -13.48
C ALA A 248 -29.10 -11.82 -12.72
N GLN A 249 -28.95 -11.78 -11.40
CA GLN A 249 -29.49 -10.68 -10.59
C GLN A 249 -28.71 -9.37 -10.77
N ASP A 250 -27.38 -9.43 -10.93
CA ASP A 250 -26.54 -8.24 -11.10
C ASP A 250 -26.80 -7.54 -12.45
N GLN A 251 -27.16 -8.27 -13.50
CA GLN A 251 -27.50 -7.67 -14.81
C GLN A 251 -28.62 -6.62 -14.69
N THR A 252 -29.68 -6.91 -13.94
CA THR A 252 -30.80 -5.98 -13.75
C THR A 252 -30.40 -4.71 -12.98
N ARG A 253 -29.49 -4.84 -12.01
CA ARG A 253 -28.98 -3.73 -11.20
C ARG A 253 -28.00 -2.87 -12.00
N THR A 254 -27.15 -3.50 -12.79
CA THR A 254 -26.21 -2.81 -13.69
C THR A 254 -26.96 -1.98 -14.72
N GLN A 255 -28.01 -2.53 -15.33
CA GLN A 255 -28.88 -1.77 -16.24
C GLN A 255 -29.57 -0.58 -15.54
N ALA A 256 -30.01 -0.73 -14.30
CA ALA A 256 -30.62 0.38 -13.55
C ALA A 256 -29.61 1.52 -13.28
N ARG A 257 -28.36 1.18 -12.94
CA ARG A 257 -27.28 2.15 -12.73
C ARG A 257 -26.88 2.86 -14.03
N GLU A 258 -26.79 2.12 -15.13
CA GLU A 258 -26.53 2.69 -16.47
C GLU A 258 -27.62 3.67 -16.88
N ARG A 259 -28.90 3.34 -16.63
CA ARG A 259 -30.02 4.26 -16.88
C ARG A 259 -29.92 5.54 -16.05
N ALA A 260 -29.52 5.46 -14.77
CA ALA A 260 -29.35 6.63 -13.92
C ALA A 260 -28.20 7.54 -14.40
N ILE A 261 -27.08 6.95 -14.84
CA ILE A 261 -25.96 7.68 -15.45
C ILE A 261 -26.41 8.37 -16.74
N ALA A 262 -27.07 7.64 -17.64
CA ALA A 262 -27.58 8.19 -18.89
C ALA A 262 -28.58 9.35 -18.68
N GLN A 263 -29.44 9.26 -17.66
CA GLN A 263 -30.34 10.35 -17.30
C GLN A 263 -29.59 11.60 -16.85
N LYS A 264 -28.54 11.46 -16.04
CA LYS A 264 -27.74 12.59 -15.57
C LYS A 264 -26.89 13.21 -16.69
N GLU A 265 -26.31 12.39 -17.57
CA GLU A 265 -25.66 12.86 -18.79
C GLU A 265 -26.62 13.66 -19.67
N GLN A 266 -27.86 13.18 -19.83
CA GLN A 266 -28.89 13.90 -20.58
C GLN A 266 -29.27 15.23 -19.90
N SER A 267 -29.37 15.28 -18.57
CA SER A 267 -29.61 16.53 -17.84
C SER A 267 -28.50 17.56 -18.06
N ILE A 268 -27.23 17.14 -18.09
CA ILE A 268 -26.09 18.02 -18.41
C ILE A 268 -26.20 18.55 -19.85
N VAL A 269 -26.54 17.68 -20.82
CA VAL A 269 -26.74 18.09 -22.22
C VAL A 269 -27.89 19.11 -22.33
N ASN A 270 -28.99 18.87 -21.62
CA ASN A 270 -30.13 19.79 -21.59
C ASN A 270 -29.76 21.14 -20.99
N LEU A 271 -29.03 21.17 -19.86
CA LEU A 271 -28.55 22.39 -19.23
C LEU A 271 -27.62 23.19 -20.16
N ARG A 272 -26.71 22.53 -20.87
CA ARG A 272 -25.85 23.15 -21.90
C ARG A 272 -26.69 23.75 -23.03
N ARG A 273 -27.76 23.07 -23.46
CA ARG A 273 -28.66 23.57 -24.49
C ARG A 273 -29.45 24.80 -24.01
N MET A 274 -29.96 24.81 -22.77
CA MET A 274 -30.64 25.99 -22.20
C MET A 274 -29.74 27.22 -22.20
N ARG A 275 -28.46 27.06 -21.84
CA ARG A 275 -27.48 28.16 -21.92
C ARG A 275 -27.23 28.61 -23.35
N TYR A 276 -27.12 27.67 -24.30
CA TYR A 276 -26.96 28.02 -25.72
C TYR A 276 -28.16 28.80 -26.27
N ASN A 277 -29.37 28.48 -25.82
CA ASN A 277 -30.61 29.15 -26.23
C ASN A 277 -30.84 30.51 -25.54
N GLY A 278 -30.01 30.91 -24.57
CA GLY A 278 -30.21 32.13 -23.78
C GLY A 278 -31.36 32.04 -22.76
N GLU A 279 -31.71 30.83 -22.33
CA GLU A 279 -32.74 30.61 -21.29
C GLU A 279 -32.15 30.64 -19.87
N ALA A 280 -30.81 30.57 -19.76
CA ALA A 280 -30.06 30.54 -18.50
C ALA A 280 -29.03 31.68 -18.47
N ASP A 281 -29.51 32.90 -18.20
CA ASP A 281 -28.70 34.13 -18.22
C ASP A 281 -27.90 34.37 -16.93
N ASP A 282 -28.23 33.67 -15.84
CA ASP A 282 -27.48 33.74 -14.58
C ASP A 282 -26.28 32.76 -14.61
N ASP A 283 -25.10 33.32 -14.86
CA ASP A 283 -23.83 32.59 -14.84
C ASP A 283 -23.57 31.88 -13.49
N SER A 284 -23.91 32.51 -12.36
CA SER A 284 -23.65 31.93 -11.04
C SER A 284 -24.52 30.71 -10.81
N TRP A 285 -25.79 30.76 -11.18
CA TRP A 285 -26.70 29.62 -11.08
C TRP A 285 -26.28 28.49 -12.03
N TYR A 286 -25.96 28.80 -13.29
CA TYR A 286 -25.56 27.79 -14.28
C TYR A 286 -24.32 27.01 -13.85
N PHE A 287 -23.26 27.70 -13.37
CA PHE A 287 -22.04 27.02 -12.97
C PHE A 287 -22.25 26.17 -11.71
N ALA A 288 -23.07 26.63 -10.77
CA ALA A 288 -23.43 25.85 -9.59
C ALA A 288 -24.22 24.58 -9.97
N GLU A 289 -25.22 24.69 -10.84
CA GLU A 289 -26.03 23.56 -11.28
C GLU A 289 -25.25 22.58 -12.18
N MET A 290 -24.32 23.09 -12.98
CA MET A 290 -23.40 22.23 -13.74
C MET A 290 -22.51 21.42 -12.80
N GLN A 291 -21.95 22.07 -11.77
CA GLN A 291 -21.07 21.42 -10.82
C GLN A 291 -21.82 20.35 -10.01
N THR A 292 -23.05 20.61 -9.56
CA THR A 292 -23.85 19.60 -8.84
C THR A 292 -24.14 18.37 -9.70
N LEU A 293 -24.51 18.57 -10.97
CA LEU A 293 -24.75 17.46 -11.90
C LEU A 293 -23.47 16.66 -12.21
N GLU A 294 -22.32 17.33 -12.34
CA GLU A 294 -21.02 16.69 -12.55
C GLU A 294 -20.57 15.88 -11.32
N ASP A 295 -20.73 16.43 -10.11
CA ASP A 295 -20.42 15.75 -8.85
C ASP A 295 -21.31 14.51 -8.64
N GLU A 296 -22.61 14.63 -8.95
CA GLU A 296 -23.56 13.51 -8.90
C GLU A 296 -23.23 12.43 -9.94
N LEU A 297 -22.85 12.82 -11.16
CA LEU A 297 -22.41 11.90 -12.21
C LEU A 297 -21.15 11.15 -11.78
N GLU A 298 -20.15 11.85 -11.24
CA GLU A 298 -18.92 11.24 -10.72
C GLU A 298 -19.24 10.25 -9.58
N GLY A 299 -20.15 10.61 -8.68
CA GLY A 299 -20.64 9.74 -7.61
C GLY A 299 -21.26 8.45 -8.14
N LEU A 300 -22.15 8.55 -9.12
CA LEU A 300 -22.80 7.39 -9.75
C LEU A 300 -21.80 6.50 -10.50
N GLN A 301 -20.85 7.10 -11.23
CA GLN A 301 -19.79 6.36 -11.92
C GLN A 301 -18.88 5.62 -10.94
N LYS A 302 -18.51 6.23 -9.81
CA LYS A 302 -17.76 5.56 -8.73
C LYS A 302 -18.53 4.37 -8.15
N GLN A 303 -19.83 4.53 -7.92
CA GLN A 303 -20.68 3.44 -7.42
C GLN A 303 -20.75 2.27 -8.42
N ARG A 304 -20.93 2.56 -9.73
CA ARG A 304 -20.90 1.53 -10.79
C ARG A 304 -19.57 0.78 -10.79
N ASN A 305 -18.45 1.51 -10.85
CA ASN A 305 -17.12 0.90 -10.93
C ASN A 305 -16.82 0.04 -9.69
N ASN A 306 -17.21 0.48 -8.50
CA ASN A 306 -17.05 -0.30 -7.26
C ASN A 306 -17.92 -1.56 -7.28
N ALA A 307 -19.16 -1.47 -7.77
CA ALA A 307 -20.04 -2.63 -7.89
C ALA A 307 -19.53 -3.64 -8.91
N GLU A 308 -19.06 -3.21 -10.08
CA GLU A 308 -18.43 -4.08 -11.08
C GLU A 308 -17.17 -4.76 -10.53
N TYR A 309 -16.33 -4.00 -9.81
CA TYR A 309 -15.13 -4.55 -9.17
C TYR A 309 -15.51 -5.64 -8.16
N LYS A 310 -16.54 -5.42 -7.34
CA LYS A 310 -17.06 -6.44 -6.41
C LYS A 310 -17.65 -7.62 -7.15
N ALA A 311 -18.45 -7.41 -8.19
CA ALA A 311 -19.08 -8.48 -8.97
C ALA A 311 -18.07 -9.35 -9.75
N ARG A 312 -16.93 -8.78 -10.16
CA ARG A 312 -15.84 -9.57 -10.78
C ARG A 312 -14.99 -10.32 -9.77
N ASN A 313 -14.77 -9.73 -8.59
CA ASN A 313 -13.79 -10.23 -7.64
C ASN A 313 -14.39 -10.94 -6.42
N TRP A 314 -15.71 -10.97 -6.24
CA TRP A 314 -16.34 -11.62 -5.07
C TRP A 314 -16.02 -13.12 -5.02
N ARG A 315 -16.04 -13.82 -6.17
CA ARG A 315 -15.72 -15.25 -6.25
C ARG A 315 -14.28 -15.51 -5.84
N ALA A 316 -13.33 -14.78 -6.42
CA ALA A 316 -11.92 -14.86 -6.06
C ALA A 316 -11.70 -14.53 -4.58
N LYS A 317 -12.47 -13.58 -4.03
CA LYS A 317 -12.38 -13.21 -2.62
C LYS A 317 -12.96 -14.27 -1.70
N ALA A 318 -14.09 -14.88 -2.07
CA ALA A 318 -14.70 -15.96 -1.31
C ALA A 318 -13.80 -17.21 -1.31
N ASP A 319 -13.25 -17.56 -2.47
CA ASP A 319 -12.27 -18.64 -2.60
C ASP A 319 -11.03 -18.39 -1.73
N GLU A 320 -10.49 -17.16 -1.74
CA GLU A 320 -9.37 -16.77 -0.89
C GLU A 320 -9.72 -16.92 0.60
N VAL A 321 -10.92 -16.51 1.01
CA VAL A 321 -11.38 -16.56 2.41
C VAL A 321 -11.55 -18.00 2.89
N PHE A 322 -12.19 -18.86 2.10
CA PHE A 322 -12.36 -20.27 2.45
C PHE A 322 -11.03 -21.02 2.43
N THR A 323 -10.17 -20.74 1.46
CA THR A 323 -8.82 -21.33 1.39
C THR A 323 -7.99 -20.90 2.60
N PHE A 324 -8.06 -19.63 2.97
CA PHE A 324 -7.43 -19.13 4.20
C PHE A 324 -8.00 -19.84 5.44
N ALA A 325 -9.31 -19.91 5.59
CA ALA A 325 -9.95 -20.56 6.74
C ALA A 325 -9.55 -22.05 6.86
N ARG A 326 -9.31 -22.73 5.73
CA ARG A 326 -8.86 -24.13 5.73
C ARG A 326 -7.38 -24.28 6.08
N TYR A 327 -6.50 -23.48 5.47
CA TYR A 327 -5.04 -23.69 5.55
C TYR A 327 -4.33 -22.80 6.56
N ALA A 328 -4.98 -21.78 7.14
CA ALA A 328 -4.32 -20.81 8.02
C ALA A 328 -3.57 -21.45 9.21
N LYS A 329 -4.08 -22.54 9.78
CA LYS A 329 -3.40 -23.25 10.87
C LYS A 329 -2.14 -23.98 10.38
N GLU A 330 -2.24 -24.69 9.26
CA GLU A 330 -1.12 -25.40 8.64
C GLU A 330 -0.04 -24.42 8.16
N ASP A 331 -0.45 -23.31 7.54
CA ASP A 331 0.45 -22.25 7.09
C ASP A 331 1.14 -21.53 8.25
N PHE A 332 0.45 -21.36 9.39
CA PHE A 332 1.02 -20.75 10.58
C PHE A 332 2.00 -21.67 11.32
N ASP A 333 1.77 -22.98 11.28
CA ASP A 333 2.67 -23.98 11.87
C ASP A 333 3.88 -24.31 10.96
N SER A 334 3.85 -23.94 9.68
CA SER A 334 4.97 -24.14 8.73
C SER A 334 6.24 -23.36 9.13
N ASP A 335 7.44 -23.84 8.80
CA ASP A 335 8.69 -23.12 9.15
C ASP A 335 8.95 -21.83 8.33
N ASP A 336 8.06 -21.49 7.40
CA ASP A 336 8.19 -20.34 6.52
C ASP A 336 7.68 -19.04 7.19
N LEU A 337 8.61 -18.14 7.49
CA LEU A 337 8.32 -16.83 8.11
C LEU A 337 7.38 -15.96 7.28
N GLU A 338 7.42 -16.03 5.94
CA GLU A 338 6.56 -15.21 5.09
C GLU A 338 5.11 -15.68 5.16
N LYS A 339 4.90 -17.00 5.14
CA LYS A 339 3.56 -17.59 5.31
C LYS A 339 2.96 -17.21 6.65
N LYS A 340 3.69 -17.37 7.75
CA LYS A 340 3.20 -16.98 9.09
C LYS A 340 2.79 -15.50 9.16
N ARG A 341 3.58 -14.62 8.56
CA ARG A 341 3.27 -13.18 8.52
C ARG A 341 2.04 -12.89 7.67
N SER A 342 1.93 -13.53 6.51
CA SER A 342 0.76 -13.40 5.64
C SER A 342 -0.52 -13.83 6.36
N VAL A 343 -0.44 -14.89 7.18
CA VAL A 343 -1.59 -15.37 7.94
C VAL A 343 -2.08 -14.33 8.95
N ILE A 344 -1.15 -13.76 9.72
CA ILE A 344 -1.47 -12.72 10.71
C ILE A 344 -2.06 -11.48 10.05
N VAL A 345 -1.50 -11.04 8.92
CA VAL A 345 -2.00 -9.85 8.19
C VAL A 345 -3.40 -10.07 7.64
N LYS A 346 -3.69 -11.29 7.14
CA LYS A 346 -5.03 -11.62 6.64
C LYS A 346 -6.06 -11.72 7.76
N LEU A 347 -5.66 -12.18 8.94
CA LEU A 347 -6.55 -12.42 10.07
C LEU A 347 -7.33 -11.17 10.55
N GLY A 348 -6.72 -9.98 10.50
CA GLY A 348 -7.37 -8.78 11.04
C GLY A 348 -6.92 -7.47 10.39
N GLU A 349 -7.84 -6.50 10.36
CA GLU A 349 -7.59 -5.17 9.78
C GLU A 349 -6.73 -4.29 10.69
N VAL A 350 -6.91 -4.43 12.01
CA VAL A 350 -6.14 -3.74 13.03
C VAL A 350 -5.73 -4.75 14.10
N LEU A 351 -4.43 -4.98 14.20
CA LEU A 351 -3.81 -5.87 15.19
C LEU A 351 -3.14 -5.03 16.27
N THR A 352 -3.64 -5.11 17.50
CA THR A 352 -3.10 -4.39 18.65
C THR A 352 -2.64 -5.33 19.76
N ILE A 353 -1.67 -4.86 20.55
CA ILE A 353 -1.27 -5.48 21.80
C ILE A 353 -1.52 -4.49 22.92
N MET A 354 -2.25 -4.92 23.93
CA MET A 354 -2.52 -4.18 25.17
C MET A 354 -2.44 -5.15 26.35
N ASP A 355 -1.71 -4.75 27.40
CA ASP A 355 -1.56 -5.52 28.64
C ASP A 355 -1.15 -6.99 28.43
N ARG A 356 -0.25 -7.20 27.46
CA ARG A 356 0.27 -8.52 27.04
C ARG A 356 -0.73 -9.44 26.33
N THR A 357 -1.88 -8.89 25.94
CA THR A 357 -2.92 -9.60 25.19
C THR A 357 -3.04 -9.05 23.77
N ILE A 358 -3.25 -9.94 22.80
CA ILE A 358 -3.55 -9.57 21.43
C ILE A 358 -5.05 -9.23 21.32
N GLN A 359 -5.30 -8.03 20.82
CA GLN A 359 -6.62 -7.56 20.43
C GLN A 359 -6.61 -7.38 18.93
N PHE A 360 -7.65 -7.84 18.25
CA PHE A 360 -7.80 -7.56 16.83
C PHE A 360 -9.27 -7.43 16.47
N THR A 361 -9.51 -6.65 15.41
CA THR A 361 -10.77 -6.66 14.70
C THR A 361 -10.65 -7.65 13.55
N PRO A 362 -11.40 -8.76 13.55
CA PRO A 362 -11.36 -9.73 12.45
C PRO A 362 -11.73 -9.01 11.15
N ASN A 363 -11.17 -9.48 10.04
CA ASN A 363 -11.64 -9.02 8.74
C ASN A 363 -13.14 -9.31 8.61
N LYS A 364 -13.92 -8.39 8.04
CA LYS A 364 -15.38 -8.55 7.91
C LYS A 364 -15.80 -9.87 7.28
N TYR A 365 -14.96 -10.44 6.41
CA TYR A 365 -15.22 -11.72 5.75
C TYR A 365 -15.12 -12.94 6.68
N PHE A 366 -14.47 -12.81 7.84
CA PHE A 366 -14.31 -13.89 8.82
C PHE A 366 -15.36 -13.85 9.94
N ILE A 367 -16.09 -12.75 10.10
CA ILE A 367 -17.12 -12.60 11.15
C ILE A 367 -18.17 -13.72 11.08
N PRO A 368 -18.77 -14.03 9.92
CA PRO A 368 -19.81 -15.04 9.93
C PRO A 368 -19.23 -16.47 10.05
N LEU A 369 -17.93 -16.68 9.81
CA LEU A 369 -17.27 -17.95 10.15
C LEU A 369 -17.06 -18.10 11.68
N GLU A 370 -16.77 -17.01 12.39
CA GLU A 370 -16.71 -17.02 13.86
C GLU A 370 -18.06 -17.38 14.47
N GLU A 371 -19.14 -16.75 13.98
CA GLU A 371 -20.51 -17.04 14.41
C GLU A 371 -20.91 -18.51 14.12
N MET A 372 -20.54 -19.05 12.96
CA MET A 372 -20.78 -20.45 12.61
C MET A 372 -20.08 -21.43 13.57
N ASN A 373 -18.80 -21.18 13.87
CA ASN A 373 -18.04 -22.02 14.79
C ASN A 373 -18.52 -21.88 16.24
N GLU A 374 -19.04 -20.72 16.64
CA GLU A 374 -19.69 -20.55 17.94
C GLU A 374 -21.03 -21.30 18.00
N MET A 375 -21.84 -21.30 16.94
CA MET A 375 -23.08 -22.09 16.87
C MET A 375 -22.85 -23.60 16.86
N GLN A 376 -21.79 -24.08 16.21
CA GLN A 376 -21.39 -25.50 16.26
C GLN A 376 -20.92 -25.94 17.66
N LYS A 377 -20.25 -25.05 18.42
CA LYS A 377 -19.86 -25.32 19.82
C LYS A 377 -21.03 -25.34 20.79
N LEU A 378 -22.16 -24.73 20.45
CA LEU A 378 -23.41 -24.73 21.23
C LEU A 378 -24.33 -25.92 20.96
N THR A 379 -24.07 -26.70 19.90
CA THR A 379 -24.81 -27.93 19.54
C THR A 379 -24.07 -29.26 19.82
N PRO A 380 -23.32 -29.47 20.93
CA PRO A 380 -22.63 -30.72 21.17
C PRO A 380 -23.43 -31.65 22.11
N GLU A 381 -24.63 -32.09 21.72
CA GLU A 381 -25.29 -33.30 22.25
C GLU A 381 -26.64 -33.49 21.54
N MET A 382 -27.00 -34.74 21.22
CA MET A 382 -28.12 -35.19 20.36
C MET A 382 -27.73 -35.09 18.88
N VAL A 383 -27.38 -36.17 18.18
CA VAL A 383 -28.28 -37.29 17.89
C VAL A 383 -27.47 -38.60 17.75
N ARG A 384 -27.66 -39.54 18.68
CA ARG A 384 -27.53 -40.97 18.39
C ARG A 384 -28.86 -41.43 17.81
N THR A 385 -28.93 -41.64 16.49
CA THR A 385 -29.59 -42.77 15.80
C THR A 385 -29.62 -42.54 14.28
N ASP A 386 -29.17 -43.58 13.58
CA ASP A 386 -29.39 -43.99 12.19
C ASP A 386 -29.01 -43.10 10.98
N SER A 387 -27.95 -43.58 10.32
CA SER A 387 -27.71 -43.70 8.88
C SER A 387 -28.02 -42.50 7.96
N GLN A 388 -26.94 -41.74 7.69
CA GLN A 388 -26.51 -41.24 6.37
C GLN A 388 -27.35 -40.21 5.58
N GLN A 389 -28.40 -39.57 6.12
CA GLN A 389 -29.18 -38.62 5.29
C GLN A 389 -29.42 -37.19 5.83
N ARG A 390 -28.75 -36.70 6.89
CA ARG A 390 -29.08 -35.38 7.48
C ARG A 390 -27.98 -34.33 7.66
N GLU A 391 -26.74 -34.55 7.23
CA GLU A 391 -25.68 -33.55 7.44
C GLU A 391 -25.55 -32.46 6.36
N ILE A 392 -26.16 -32.64 5.18
CA ILE A 392 -25.99 -31.71 4.05
C ILE A 392 -26.92 -30.49 4.15
N GLY A 393 -28.11 -30.65 4.74
CA GLY A 393 -29.13 -29.60 4.86
C GLY A 393 -28.69 -28.35 5.64
N PRO A 394 -28.26 -28.47 6.91
CA PRO A 394 -27.91 -27.30 7.72
C PRO A 394 -26.61 -26.62 7.26
N LYS A 395 -25.63 -27.38 6.75
CA LYS A 395 -24.38 -26.82 6.19
C LYS A 395 -24.64 -26.00 4.92
N ASN A 396 -25.50 -26.48 4.03
CA ASN A 396 -25.88 -25.75 2.82
C ASN A 396 -26.70 -24.48 3.15
N GLU A 397 -27.67 -24.54 4.07
CA GLU A 397 -28.42 -23.35 4.50
C GLU A 397 -27.51 -22.29 5.13
N LEU A 398 -26.51 -22.70 5.89
CA LEU A 398 -25.51 -21.80 6.48
C LEU A 398 -24.61 -21.16 5.43
N ILE A 399 -24.15 -21.90 4.43
CA ILE A 399 -23.36 -21.34 3.32
C ILE A 399 -24.18 -20.31 2.52
N LEU A 400 -25.45 -20.62 2.25
CA LEU A 400 -26.38 -19.68 1.58
C LEU A 400 -26.63 -18.42 2.42
N SER A 401 -26.66 -18.52 3.76
CA SER A 401 -26.74 -17.33 4.64
C SER A 401 -25.46 -16.51 4.64
N TRP A 402 -24.30 -17.16 4.60
CA TRP A 402 -22.98 -16.53 4.55
C TRP A 402 -22.78 -15.70 3.27
N LEU A 403 -23.26 -16.23 2.14
CA LEU A 403 -23.20 -15.55 0.84
C LEU A 403 -24.15 -14.35 0.75
N ARG A 404 -25.30 -14.41 1.43
CA ARG A 404 -26.25 -13.28 1.52
C ARG A 404 -25.72 -12.08 2.32
N GLU A 405 -24.87 -12.30 3.32
CA GLU A 405 -24.26 -11.20 4.10
C GLU A 405 -23.10 -10.50 3.36
N LEU A 406 -22.55 -11.17 2.34
CA LEU A 406 -21.56 -10.61 1.41
C LEU A 406 -22.19 -9.94 0.19
N ASP A 407 -23.46 -10.25 -0.09
CA ASP A 407 -24.25 -9.51 -1.06
C ASP A 407 -24.43 -8.06 -0.54
N SER A 408 -24.32 -7.12 -1.46
CA SER A 408 -24.44 -5.67 -1.29
C SER A 408 -25.77 -5.17 -0.69
N ASN A 409 -26.65 -6.06 -0.22
CA ASN A 409 -27.98 -5.78 0.29
C ASN A 409 -28.07 -6.00 1.81
N GLN A 410 -27.60 -5.04 2.60
CA GLN A 410 -28.23 -4.84 3.91
C GLN A 410 -29.54 -4.07 3.70
N ARG A 411 -30.67 -4.78 3.61
CA ARG A 411 -31.94 -4.14 3.95
C ARG A 411 -31.94 -3.91 5.47
N PRO A 412 -32.28 -2.70 5.96
CA PRO A 412 -32.46 -2.51 7.39
C PRO A 412 -33.55 -3.49 7.86
N ARG A 413 -33.24 -4.24 8.93
CA ARG A 413 -34.23 -5.10 9.58
C ARG A 413 -35.34 -4.17 10.10
N SER A 414 -36.56 -4.40 9.61
CA SER A 414 -37.79 -3.77 10.08
C SER A 414 -38.12 -4.14 11.51
#